data_AF-A0A7V0XEW6-F1
#
_entry.id   AF-A0A7V0XEW6-F1
#
_cell.length_a   1.000
_cell.length_b   1.000
_cell.length_c   1.000
_cell.angle_alpha   90.00
_cell.angle_beta   90.00
_cell.angle_gamma   90.00
#
_symmetry.space_group_name_H-M   'P 1'
#
loop_
_entity.id
_entity.type
_entity.pdbx_description
1 polymer ?
#
loop_
_entity_poly.entity_id
_entity_poly.type
_entity_poly.pdbx_seq_one_letter_code
_entity_poly.pdbx_strand_id
1 'polypeptide(L)'
;MNYQHKELAAGRWFRMNLIEQLANAGSEVERALKWRDKGNRELSEQAVERALELLTLTITDPKHRTRLRELTRVRETLADFFLGDNQYGCTADSWRSYFGAFAYAVRVNNRPGNPDGTINPGKALPDS
;
A
#
# COMPACT_ATOMS: atom_id res chain seq x y z
N MET A 1 10.85 -17.68 -6.14
CA MET A 1 10.74 -16.71 -5.03
C MET A 1 10.25 -17.45 -3.80
N ASN A 2 10.98 -17.36 -2.69
CA ASN A 2 10.56 -17.94 -1.41
C ASN A 2 9.75 -16.86 -0.68
N TYR A 3 8.43 -17.03 -0.59
CA TYR A 3 7.59 -16.07 0.12
C TYR A 3 7.87 -16.17 1.62
N GLN A 4 8.34 -15.09 2.23
CA GLN A 4 8.67 -15.08 3.67
C GLN A 4 7.40 -15.28 4.52
N HIS A 5 6.21 -15.02 3.96
CA HIS A 5 4.92 -15.18 4.63
C HIS A 5 4.00 -16.17 3.90
N LYS A 6 4.16 -17.46 4.22
CA LYS A 6 3.40 -18.58 3.65
C LYS A 6 1.87 -18.40 3.76
N GLU A 7 1.37 -17.74 4.79
CA GLU A 7 -0.08 -17.53 4.98
C GLU A 7 -0.69 -16.45 4.07
N LEU A 8 0.09 -15.47 3.60
CA LEU A 8 -0.41 -14.46 2.66
C LEU A 8 -0.47 -15.00 1.24
N ALA A 9 0.50 -15.84 0.88
CA ALA A 9 0.50 -16.61 -0.35
C ALA A 9 -0.60 -17.70 -0.36
N ALA A 10 -1.17 -18.09 0.79
CA ALA A 10 -2.24 -19.09 0.91
C ALA A 10 -3.62 -18.62 0.40
N GLY A 11 -3.66 -17.64 -0.52
CA GLY A 11 -4.87 -17.21 -1.21
C GLY A 11 -5.64 -16.06 -0.55
N ARG A 12 -5.40 -15.75 0.73
CA ARG A 12 -6.07 -14.62 1.40
C ARG A 12 -5.75 -13.28 0.76
N TRP A 13 -4.51 -13.07 0.32
CA TRP A 13 -4.10 -11.83 -0.35
C TRP A 13 -4.93 -11.55 -1.61
N PHE A 14 -5.20 -12.58 -2.42
CA PHE A 14 -5.96 -12.46 -3.65
C PHE A 14 -7.48 -12.26 -3.42
N ARG A 15 -7.97 -12.43 -2.19
CA ARG A 15 -9.37 -12.09 -1.82
C ARG A 15 -9.56 -10.60 -1.53
N MET A 16 -8.50 -9.91 -1.14
CA MET A 16 -8.54 -8.46 -0.87
C MET A 16 -8.73 -7.67 -2.17
N ASN A 17 -9.48 -6.58 -2.12
CA ASN A 17 -9.54 -5.62 -3.23
C ASN A 17 -8.23 -4.79 -3.31
N LEU A 18 -8.07 -3.99 -4.37
CA LEU A 18 -6.86 -3.19 -4.57
C LEU A 18 -6.55 -2.25 -3.40
N ILE A 19 -7.57 -1.60 -2.85
CA ILE A 19 -7.44 -0.64 -1.76
C ILE A 19 -6.90 -1.35 -0.51
N GLU A 20 -7.45 -2.52 -0.19
CA GLU A 20 -6.98 -3.33 0.93
C GLU A 20 -5.55 -3.83 0.73
N GLN A 21 -5.21 -4.31 -0.46
CA GLN A 21 -3.84 -4.76 -0.78
C GLN A 21 -2.83 -3.61 -0.63
N LEU A 22 -3.13 -2.43 -1.18
CA LEU A 22 -2.26 -1.25 -1.07
C LEU A 22 -2.22 -0.67 0.35
N ALA A 23 -3.29 -0.75 1.13
CA ALA A 23 -3.28 -0.35 2.54
C ALA A 23 -2.40 -1.26 3.40
N ASN A 24 -2.39 -2.57 3.12
CA ASN A 24 -1.51 -3.52 3.80
C ASN A 24 -0.04 -3.29 3.40
N ALA A 25 0.25 -3.13 2.10
CA ALA A 25 1.60 -2.75 1.64
C ALA A 25 2.07 -1.43 2.26
N GLY A 26 1.18 -0.44 2.33
CA GLY A 26 1.43 0.85 2.97
C GLY A 26 1.78 0.76 4.45
N SER A 27 1.21 -0.22 5.16
CA SER A 27 1.53 -0.46 6.58
C SER A 27 2.95 -1.00 6.78
N GLU A 28 3.49 -1.73 5.81
CA GLU A 28 4.90 -2.17 5.78
C GLU A 28 5.83 -1.01 5.43
N VAL A 29 5.45 -0.16 4.46
CA VAL A 29 6.19 1.07 4.14
C VAL A 29 6.27 2.02 5.33
N GLU A 30 5.15 2.22 6.03
CA GLU A 30 5.11 3.01 7.26
C GLU A 30 6.04 2.45 8.34
N ARG A 31 6.11 1.13 8.47
CA ARG A 31 7.00 0.45 9.41
C ARG A 31 8.47 0.63 9.03
N ALA A 32 8.80 0.53 7.75
CA ALA A 32 10.13 0.80 7.23
C ALA A 32 10.57 2.23 7.56
N LEU A 33 9.72 3.22 7.27
CA LEU A 33 9.97 4.63 7.61
C LEU A 33 10.25 4.79 9.11
N LYS A 34 9.40 4.23 9.98
CA LYS A 34 9.58 4.33 11.44
C LYS A 34 10.90 3.71 11.93
N TRP A 35 11.33 2.59 11.36
CA TRP A 35 12.61 1.98 11.75
C TRP A 35 13.80 2.77 11.24
N ARG A 36 13.71 3.31 10.02
CA ARG A 36 14.72 4.21 9.46
C ARG A 36 14.86 5.49 10.28
N ASP A 37 13.76 6.11 10.70
CA ASP A 37 13.75 7.31 11.54
C ASP A 37 14.41 7.04 12.91
N LYS A 38 14.39 5.79 13.37
CA LYS A 38 15.08 5.33 14.59
C LYS A 38 16.53 4.90 14.36
N GLY A 39 17.05 5.02 13.14
CA GLY A 39 18.40 4.56 12.77
C GLY A 39 18.57 3.04 12.73
N ASN A 40 17.48 2.26 12.80
CA ASN A 40 17.55 0.80 12.73
C ASN A 40 17.39 0.34 11.27
N ARG A 41 18.54 0.31 10.57
CA ARG A 41 18.61 -0.03 9.15
C ARG A 41 18.10 -1.44 8.85
N GLU A 42 18.50 -2.44 9.63
CA GLU A 42 18.13 -3.84 9.40
C GLU A 42 16.61 -4.05 9.48
N LEU A 43 15.97 -3.53 10.53
CA LEU A 43 14.52 -3.63 10.67
C LEU A 43 13.76 -2.81 9.62
N SER A 44 14.36 -1.70 9.16
CA SER A 44 13.83 -0.95 8.02
C SER A 44 13.87 -1.78 6.74
N GLU A 45 15.02 -2.38 6.42
CA GLU A 45 15.20 -3.19 5.21
C GLU A 45 14.28 -4.42 5.21
N GLN A 46 14.12 -5.12 6.33
CA GLN A 46 13.16 -6.22 6.46
C GLN A 46 11.71 -5.78 6.16
N ALA A 47 11.30 -4.60 6.64
CA ALA A 47 9.98 -4.05 6.33
C ALA A 47 9.83 -3.62 4.86
N VAL A 48 10.92 -3.16 4.22
CA VAL A 48 10.94 -2.83 2.78
C VAL A 48 10.81 -4.09 1.94
N GLU A 49 11.58 -5.14 2.22
CA GLU A 49 11.47 -6.44 1.55
C GLU A 49 10.03 -6.94 1.59
N ARG A 50 9.41 -6.79 2.77
CA ARG A 50 8.03 -7.18 2.98
C ARG A 50 7.04 -6.35 2.16
N ALA A 51 7.20 -5.02 2.12
CA ALA A 51 6.39 -4.15 1.27
C ALA A 51 6.51 -4.52 -0.22
N LEU A 52 7.74 -4.79 -0.70
CA LEU A 52 8.01 -5.18 -2.08
C LEU A 52 7.42 -6.56 -2.43
N GLU A 53 7.44 -7.51 -1.50
CA GLU A 53 6.76 -8.81 -1.65
C GLU A 53 5.25 -8.60 -1.83
N LEU A 54 4.62 -7.76 -1.02
CA LEU A 54 3.19 -7.46 -1.11
C LEU A 54 2.81 -6.74 -2.41
N LEU A 55 3.63 -5.77 -2.85
CA LEU A 55 3.44 -5.13 -4.15
C LEU A 55 3.61 -6.12 -5.29
N THR A 56 4.56 -7.06 -5.19
CA THR A 56 4.75 -8.12 -6.17
C THR A 56 3.53 -9.04 -6.24
N LEU A 57 2.98 -9.47 -5.10
CA LEU A 57 1.74 -10.24 -5.04
C LEU A 57 0.54 -9.46 -5.62
N THR A 58 0.51 -8.14 -5.43
CA THR A 58 -0.53 -7.27 -6.02
C THR A 58 -0.37 -7.18 -7.53
N ILE A 59 0.85 -7.06 -8.04
CA ILE A 59 1.15 -7.02 -9.49
C ILE A 59 0.80 -8.35 -10.18
N THR A 60 1.01 -9.49 -9.50
CA THR A 60 0.70 -10.80 -10.07
C THR A 60 -0.78 -11.14 -10.05
N ASP A 61 -1.60 -10.36 -9.35
CA ASP A 61 -3.04 -10.55 -9.27
C ASP A 61 -3.71 -10.27 -10.64
N PRO A 62 -4.36 -11.27 -11.27
CA PRO A 62 -4.99 -11.10 -12.58
C PRO A 62 -6.03 -9.97 -12.63
N LYS A 63 -6.62 -9.60 -11.49
CA LYS A 63 -7.64 -8.54 -11.43
C LYS A 63 -7.06 -7.14 -11.68
N HIS A 64 -5.74 -6.97 -11.61
CA HIS A 64 -5.05 -5.67 -11.75
C HIS A 64 -4.27 -5.50 -13.06
N ARG A 65 -4.51 -6.37 -14.05
CA ARG A 65 -3.81 -6.35 -15.35
C ARG A 65 -3.88 -5.00 -16.10
N THR A 66 -4.93 -4.21 -15.87
CA THR A 66 -5.10 -2.90 -16.51
C THR A 66 -4.33 -1.76 -15.84
N ARG A 67 -3.74 -2.01 -14.66
CA ARG A 67 -3.03 -0.99 -13.83
C ARG A 67 -1.57 -1.35 -13.57
N LEU A 68 -1.02 -2.33 -14.30
CA LEU A 68 0.34 -2.83 -14.09
C LEU A 68 1.40 -1.72 -14.15
N ARG A 69 1.26 -0.77 -15.09
CA ARG A 69 2.19 0.36 -15.24
C ARG A 69 2.31 1.19 -13.95
N GLU A 70 1.19 1.45 -13.28
CA GLU A 70 1.19 2.22 -12.03
C GLU A 70 1.78 1.38 -10.88
N LEU A 71 1.36 0.13 -10.77
CA LEU A 71 1.83 -0.78 -9.71
C LEU A 71 3.33 -1.08 -9.80
N THR A 72 3.86 -1.29 -11.01
CA THR A 72 5.28 -1.55 -11.22
C THR A 72 6.11 -0.31 -10.91
N ARG A 73 5.64 0.88 -11.28
CA ARG A 73 6.30 2.15 -10.92
C ARG A 73 6.34 2.35 -9.41
N VAL A 74 5.23 2.14 -8.72
CA VAL A 74 5.20 2.24 -7.24
C VAL A 74 6.24 1.30 -6.63
N ARG A 75 6.32 0.06 -7.12
CA ARG A 75 7.33 -0.91 -6.66
C ARG A 75 8.77 -0.47 -6.97
N GLU A 76 9.03 -0.01 -8.19
CA GLU A 76 10.36 0.48 -8.62
C GLU A 76 10.80 1.71 -7.82
N THR A 77 9.94 2.71 -7.71
CA THR A 77 10.21 3.94 -6.97
C THR A 77 10.37 3.68 -5.47
N LEU A 78 9.63 2.71 -4.90
CA LEU A 78 9.80 2.29 -3.50
C LEU A 78 11.17 1.63 -3.28
N ALA A 79 11.57 0.75 -4.20
CA ALA A 79 12.88 0.12 -4.13
C ALA A 79 14.01 1.16 -4.27
N ASP A 80 13.90 2.10 -5.21
CA ASP A 80 14.86 3.20 -5.38
C ASP A 80 14.97 4.08 -4.13
N PHE A 81 13.86 4.43 -3.49
CA PHE A 81 13.86 5.30 -2.31
C PHE A 81 14.52 4.66 -1.06
N PHE A 82 14.39 3.35 -0.88
CA PHE A 82 14.91 2.66 0.30
C PHE A 82 16.25 1.96 0.08
N LEU A 83 16.47 1.43 -1.12
CA LEU A 83 17.60 0.55 -1.45
C LEU A 83 18.52 1.14 -2.53
N GLY A 84 18.10 2.21 -3.20
CA GLY A 84 18.85 2.92 -4.22
C GLY A 84 19.25 4.33 -3.80
N ASP A 85 19.56 5.16 -4.79
CA ASP A 85 20.02 6.53 -4.61
C ASP A 85 18.87 7.55 -4.51
N ASN A 86 17.62 7.09 -4.47
CA ASN A 86 16.43 7.93 -4.54
C ASN A 86 16.43 8.85 -5.77
N GLN A 87 16.76 8.30 -6.94
CA GLN A 87 16.85 9.02 -8.22
C GLN A 87 15.52 9.68 -8.61
N TYR A 88 14.40 9.15 -8.14
CA TYR A 88 13.07 9.74 -8.37
C TYR A 88 12.70 10.86 -7.38
N GLY A 89 13.56 11.16 -6.40
CA GLY A 89 13.38 12.28 -5.47
C GLY A 89 12.18 12.13 -4.54
N CYS A 90 11.77 10.91 -4.21
CA CYS A 90 10.67 10.68 -3.27
C CYS A 90 11.07 11.07 -1.85
N THR A 91 10.06 11.39 -1.03
CA THR A 91 10.24 11.76 0.38
C THR A 91 9.45 10.80 1.27
N ALA A 92 9.76 10.78 2.58
CA ALA A 92 8.94 10.04 3.53
C ALA A 92 7.47 10.49 3.47
N ASP A 93 7.22 11.80 3.33
CA ASP A 93 5.89 12.36 3.27
C ASP A 93 5.13 12.01 1.99
N SER A 94 5.82 11.87 0.85
CA SER A 94 5.17 11.41 -0.39
C SER A 94 4.66 9.97 -0.23
N TRP A 95 5.43 9.10 0.44
CA TRP A 95 5.01 7.73 0.73
C TRP A 95 3.85 7.67 1.72
N ARG A 96 3.93 8.46 2.81
CA ARG A 96 2.85 8.56 3.79
C ARG A 96 1.57 9.08 3.16
N SER A 97 1.66 10.06 2.26
CA SER A 97 0.51 10.61 1.53
C SER A 97 -0.10 9.58 0.58
N TYR A 98 0.73 8.94 -0.25
CA TYR A 98 0.27 7.94 -1.22
C TYR A 98 -0.41 6.74 -0.54
N PHE A 99 0.27 6.11 0.43
CA PHE A 99 -0.27 4.94 1.10
C PHE A 99 -1.34 5.27 2.15
N GLY A 100 -1.27 6.44 2.77
CA GLY A 100 -2.24 6.93 3.73
C GLY A 100 -3.64 7.07 3.13
N ALA A 101 -3.75 7.44 1.86
CA ALA A 101 -5.04 7.48 1.15
C ALA A 101 -5.76 6.12 1.14
N PHE A 102 -5.03 5.02 0.91
CA PHE A 102 -5.60 3.68 0.92
C PHE A 102 -5.98 3.22 2.32
N ALA A 103 -5.13 3.49 3.32
CA ALA A 103 -5.45 3.19 4.72
C ALA A 103 -6.71 3.94 5.19
N TYR A 104 -6.85 5.21 4.80
CA TYR A 104 -8.05 5.99 5.06
C TYR A 104 -9.28 5.40 4.36
N ALA A 105 -9.17 5.04 3.08
CA ALA A 105 -10.27 4.45 2.32
C ALA A 105 -10.75 3.12 2.93
N VAL A 106 -9.85 2.23 3.38
CA VAL A 106 -10.23 1.00 4.11
C VAL A 106 -11.03 1.35 5.36
N ARG A 107 -10.59 2.35 6.14
CA ARG A 107 -11.29 2.76 7.36
C ARG A 107 -12.69 3.29 7.07
N VAL A 108 -12.85 4.08 6.00
CA VAL A 108 -14.15 4.61 5.60
C VAL A 108 -15.09 3.48 5.15
N ASN A 109 -14.58 2.53 4.38
CA ASN A 109 -15.35 1.38 3.87
C ASN A 109 -15.80 0.42 5.00
N ASN A 110 -15.02 0.32 6.08
CA ASN A 110 -15.31 -0.58 7.20
C ASN A 110 -16.13 0.08 8.33
N ARG A 111 -16.64 1.31 8.16
CA ARG A 111 -17.49 1.94 9.17
C ARG A 111 -18.86 1.22 9.25
N PRO A 112 -19.35 0.87 10.45
CA PRO A 112 -20.70 0.36 10.58
C PRO A 112 -21.70 1.43 10.14
N GLY A 113 -22.45 1.15 9.06
CA GLY A 113 -23.45 2.06 8.48
C GLY A 113 -23.31 2.39 6.99
N ASN A 114 -22.29 1.87 6.28
CA ASN A 114 -22.18 2.01 4.82
C ASN A 114 -21.93 0.65 4.13
N PRO A 115 -22.98 -0.15 3.88
CA PRO A 115 -22.83 -1.48 3.31
C PRO A 115 -22.37 -1.50 1.84
N ASP A 116 -22.51 -0.38 1.11
CA ASP A 116 -22.39 -0.38 -0.36
C ASP A 116 -21.20 0.41 -0.90
N GLY A 117 -20.38 1.05 -0.05
CA GLY A 117 -19.13 1.70 -0.46
C GLY A 117 -19.24 2.81 -1.51
N THR A 118 -20.46 3.22 -1.87
CA THR A 118 -20.69 4.32 -2.80
C THR A 118 -20.58 5.63 -2.03
N ILE A 119 -19.64 6.49 -2.43
CA ILE A 119 -19.68 7.91 -2.08
C ILE A 119 -20.95 8.42 -2.76
N ASN A 120 -22.01 8.69 -1.99
CA ASN A 120 -23.21 9.31 -2.51
C ASN A 120 -22.88 10.78 -2.84
N PRO A 121 -22.82 11.19 -4.12
CA PRO A 121 -22.48 12.58 -4.48
C PRO A 121 -23.65 13.56 -4.23
N GLY A 122 -24.75 13.11 -3.60
CA GLY A 122 -26.02 13.82 -3.56
C GLY A 122 -26.46 14.41 -2.23
N LYS A 123 -25.62 14.53 -1.20
CA LYS A 123 -26.01 15.34 -0.02
C LYS A 123 -25.58 16.78 -0.21
N ALA A 124 -26.42 17.50 -0.94
CA ALA A 124 -26.47 18.96 -0.95
C ALA A 124 -26.44 19.49 0.49
N LEU A 125 -25.69 20.58 0.69
CA LEU A 125 -25.84 21.43 1.88
C LEU A 125 -27.32 21.81 2.01
N PRO A 126 -27.90 21.80 3.22
CA PRO A 126 -29.16 22.48 3.41
C PRO A 126 -28.90 23.98 3.29
N ASP A 127 -29.43 24.59 2.23
CA ASP A 127 -29.68 26.03 2.20
C ASP A 127 -30.71 26.36 3.29
N SER A 128 -30.30 27.17 4.27
CA SER A 128 -31.06 28.15 5.09
C SER A 128 -30.47 28.24 6.49
#